data_AF-A0A662TYY9-F1
#
_entry.id   AF-A0A662TYY9-F1
#
_cell.length_a   1.000
_cell.length_b   1.000
_cell.length_c   1.000
_cell.angle_alpha   90.00
_cell.angle_beta   90.00
_cell.angle_gamma   90.00
#
_symmetry.space_group_name_H-M   'P 1'
#
loop_
_entity.id
_entity.type
_entity.pdbx_description
1 polymer ?
#
loop_
_entity_poly.entity_id
_entity_poly.type
_entity_poly.pdbx_seq_one_letter_code
_entity_poly.pdbx_strand_id
1 'polypeptide(L)'
;MSYVWRYEGNCELPSDIAEAIKNEWETTLKNERARILNALQTKIPDQAAFLDKLADASSDRFEEFLASVGGDWNKDIIVTKQRVKLAAKYDAWNTGITNAFAEGGVFETNVTNKKEKFKELRRVIGAVGHKALGTWNPVVMGVLLLRGDSRVLKYLDANDSFSGTLQAAFDSIKGRYITPSMIAQAVQAVVIAKYADEGNLTTIRDNVLSNANTILADMVNFAKKSGYTVVYELSWNDTVENVKVKAELTSTA
;
A
#
# COMPACT_ATOMS: atom_id res chain seq x y z
N MET A 1 -30.80 9.11 22.10
CA MET A 1 -30.58 8.21 20.93
C MET A 1 -29.84 6.98 21.42
N SER A 2 -30.42 5.79 21.28
CA SER A 2 -29.74 4.52 21.57
C SER A 2 -29.18 3.94 20.28
N TYR A 3 -27.91 3.51 20.30
CA TYR A 3 -27.30 2.81 19.18
C TYR A 3 -28.07 1.50 18.90
N VAL A 4 -28.30 1.19 17.63
CA VAL A 4 -28.73 -0.16 17.20
C VAL A 4 -27.58 -1.13 17.40
N TRP A 5 -26.38 -0.72 16.96
CA TRP A 5 -25.13 -1.36 17.29
C TRP A 5 -23.97 -0.37 17.17
N ARG A 6 -22.88 -0.66 17.88
CA ARG A 6 -21.62 0.07 17.82
C ARG A 6 -20.46 -0.90 17.82
N TYR A 7 -19.49 -0.62 16.97
CA TYR A 7 -18.22 -1.30 16.86
C TYR A 7 -17.08 -0.29 17.04
N GLU A 8 -16.08 -0.67 17.84
CA GLU A 8 -14.81 0.02 17.94
C GLU A 8 -13.67 -0.99 17.85
N GLY A 9 -12.62 -0.67 17.11
CA GLY A 9 -11.44 -1.53 17.02
C GLY A 9 -10.15 -0.71 16.86
N ASN A 10 -9.09 -1.10 17.56
CA ASN A 10 -7.77 -0.47 17.42
C ASN A 10 -6.94 -1.20 16.35
N CYS A 11 -6.41 -0.46 15.37
CA CYS A 11 -5.53 -1.00 14.33
C CYS A 11 -4.13 -1.23 14.89
N GLU A 12 -4.01 -2.09 15.90
CA GLU A 12 -2.75 -2.39 16.54
C GLU A 12 -1.79 -3.08 15.57
N LEU A 13 -0.56 -2.60 15.56
CA LEU A 13 0.50 -3.17 14.75
C LEU A 13 1.12 -4.35 15.51
N PRO A 14 1.25 -5.52 14.88
CA PRO A 14 2.08 -6.57 15.45
C PRO A 14 3.54 -6.07 15.54
N SER A 15 4.26 -6.54 16.55
CA SER A 15 5.66 -6.16 16.78
C SER A 15 6.56 -6.52 15.59
N ASP A 16 6.25 -7.63 14.92
CA ASP A 16 6.87 -8.08 13.67
C ASP A 16 5.85 -8.84 12.79
N ILE A 17 6.24 -9.12 11.55
CA ILE A 17 5.56 -10.04 10.66
C ILE A 17 6.08 -11.45 10.91
N ALA A 18 5.18 -12.44 10.87
CA ALA A 18 5.54 -13.85 11.07
C ALA A 18 6.68 -14.25 10.12
N GLU A 19 7.70 -14.95 10.66
CA GLU A 19 8.90 -15.33 9.90
C GLU A 19 8.56 -16.15 8.65
N ALA A 20 7.53 -17.00 8.72
CA ALA A 20 7.04 -17.77 7.57
C ALA A 20 6.63 -16.86 6.40
N ILE A 21 6.00 -15.71 6.67
CA ILE A 21 5.60 -14.74 5.65
C ILE A 21 6.83 -14.01 5.08
N LYS A 22 7.80 -13.64 5.93
CA LYS A 22 9.08 -13.05 5.47
C LYS A 22 9.88 -14.02 4.61
N ASN A 23 9.90 -15.30 4.98
CA ASN A 23 10.53 -16.39 4.22
C ASN A 23 9.82 -16.61 2.89
N GLU A 24 8.49 -16.69 2.88
CA GLU A 24 7.72 -16.86 1.64
C GLU A 24 7.99 -15.73 0.66
N TRP A 25 8.00 -14.48 1.14
CA TRP A 25 8.35 -13.31 0.33
C TRP A 25 9.76 -13.43 -0.28
N GLU A 26 10.75 -13.76 0.55
CA GLU A 26 12.15 -13.92 0.12
C GLU A 26 12.28 -15.02 -0.93
N THR A 27 11.76 -16.22 -0.64
CA THR A 27 11.79 -17.38 -1.53
C THR A 27 11.07 -17.09 -2.83
N THR A 28 9.90 -16.46 -2.77
CA THR A 28 9.14 -16.09 -3.98
C THR A 28 9.97 -15.17 -4.86
N LEU A 29 10.53 -14.08 -4.33
CA LEU A 29 11.33 -13.16 -5.14
C LEU A 29 12.58 -13.81 -5.74
N LYS A 30 13.26 -14.69 -4.99
CA LYS A 30 14.42 -15.43 -5.52
C LYS A 30 14.02 -16.40 -6.63
N ASN A 31 12.91 -17.12 -6.49
CA ASN A 31 12.38 -18.02 -7.52
C ASN A 31 11.99 -17.27 -8.80
N GLU A 32 11.58 -16.00 -8.67
CA GLU A 32 11.22 -15.13 -9.79
C GLU A 32 12.43 -14.59 -10.58
N ARG A 33 13.66 -14.75 -10.06
CA ARG A 33 14.92 -14.28 -10.67
C ARG A 33 15.05 -14.65 -12.14
N ALA A 34 14.89 -15.94 -12.46
CA ALA A 34 15.05 -16.45 -13.82
C ALA A 34 13.98 -15.88 -14.77
N ARG A 35 12.73 -15.74 -14.29
CA ARG A 35 11.65 -15.14 -15.09
C ARG A 35 11.91 -13.65 -15.35
N ILE A 36 12.39 -12.91 -14.36
CA ILE A 36 12.73 -11.49 -14.51
C ILE A 36 13.87 -11.32 -15.52
N LEU A 37 14.93 -12.12 -15.40
CA LEU A 37 16.06 -12.09 -16.34
C LEU A 37 15.60 -12.42 -17.77
N ASN A 38 14.81 -13.49 -17.94
CA ASN A 38 14.25 -13.87 -19.24
C ASN A 38 13.37 -12.77 -19.82
N ALA A 39 12.52 -12.12 -19.03
CA ALA A 39 11.68 -11.02 -19.50
C ALA A 39 12.54 -9.82 -19.94
N LEU A 40 13.62 -9.52 -19.22
CA LEU A 40 14.55 -8.44 -19.56
C LEU A 40 15.29 -8.73 -20.88
N GLN A 41 15.84 -9.93 -21.02
CA GLN A 41 16.53 -10.39 -22.23
C GLN A 41 15.57 -10.56 -23.41
N THR A 42 14.31 -10.89 -23.19
CA THR A 42 13.30 -10.90 -24.26
C THR A 42 13.01 -9.49 -24.76
N LYS A 43 12.95 -8.51 -23.85
CA LYS A 43 12.70 -7.10 -24.21
C LYS A 43 13.90 -6.47 -24.92
N ILE A 44 15.11 -6.86 -24.54
CA ILE A 44 16.38 -6.34 -25.06
C ILE A 44 17.27 -7.54 -25.44
N PRO A 45 16.97 -8.20 -26.57
CA PRO A 45 17.64 -9.44 -26.97
C PRO A 45 19.05 -9.23 -27.54
N ASP A 46 19.34 -8.04 -28.04
CA ASP A 46 20.57 -7.74 -28.75
C ASP A 46 21.00 -6.27 -28.56
N GLN A 47 22.15 -5.94 -29.13
CA GLN A 47 22.70 -4.59 -29.09
C GLN A 47 21.80 -3.56 -29.77
N ALA A 48 21.10 -3.92 -30.85
CA ALA A 48 20.23 -2.98 -31.55
C ALA A 48 19.04 -2.58 -30.67
N ALA A 49 18.41 -3.55 -30.01
CA ALA A 49 17.35 -3.29 -29.04
C ALA A 49 17.85 -2.54 -27.79
N PHE A 50 19.09 -2.74 -27.38
CA PHE A 50 19.70 -1.96 -26.30
C PHE A 50 19.90 -0.50 -26.69
N LEU A 51 20.36 -0.24 -27.91
CA LEU A 51 20.51 1.11 -28.42
C LEU A 51 19.17 1.82 -28.45
N ASP A 52 18.16 1.23 -29.09
CA ASP A 52 16.82 1.80 -29.21
C ASP A 52 16.13 2.02 -27.84
N LYS A 53 16.07 0.99 -26.99
CA LYS A 53 15.21 0.99 -25.80
C LYS A 53 15.87 1.54 -24.53
N LEU A 54 17.18 1.69 -24.51
CA LEU A 54 17.94 2.17 -23.36
C LEU A 54 18.83 3.36 -23.72
N ALA A 55 19.73 3.21 -24.69
CA ALA A 55 20.75 4.22 -24.95
C ALA A 55 20.14 5.49 -25.58
N ASP A 56 19.44 5.34 -26.71
CA ASP A 56 18.82 6.44 -27.45
C ASP A 56 17.71 7.08 -26.63
N ALA A 57 16.81 6.28 -26.05
CA ALA A 57 15.78 6.77 -25.15
C ALA A 57 16.34 7.60 -23.97
N SER A 58 17.49 7.21 -23.40
CA SER A 58 18.16 7.98 -22.35
C SER A 58 18.85 9.24 -22.88
N SER A 59 19.45 9.18 -24.07
CA SER A 59 20.13 10.32 -24.69
C SER A 59 19.14 11.40 -25.11
N ASP A 60 18.00 11.02 -25.65
CA ASP A 60 16.97 11.98 -26.09
C ASP A 60 16.43 12.79 -24.91
N ARG A 61 16.16 12.15 -23.77
CA ARG A 61 15.75 12.87 -22.55
C ARG A 61 16.85 13.72 -21.93
N PHE A 62 18.11 13.30 -22.05
CA PHE A 62 19.23 14.08 -21.54
C PHE A 62 19.49 15.33 -22.39
N GLU A 63 19.26 15.23 -23.70
CA GLU A 63 19.32 16.37 -24.63
C GLU A 63 18.24 17.42 -24.30
N GLU A 64 17.00 16.98 -24.06
CA GLU A 64 15.93 17.87 -23.58
C GLU A 64 16.29 18.57 -22.26
N PHE A 65 16.87 17.83 -21.29
CA PHE A 65 17.32 18.42 -20.03
C PHE A 65 18.43 19.46 -20.25
N LEU A 66 19.36 19.21 -21.17
CA LEU A 66 20.43 20.15 -21.45
C LEU A 66 19.98 21.34 -22.31
N ALA A 67 18.82 21.27 -22.97
CA ALA A 67 18.25 22.42 -23.67
C ALA A 67 18.05 23.61 -22.72
N SER A 68 17.72 23.38 -21.44
CA SER A 68 17.45 24.43 -20.46
C SER A 68 18.67 24.99 -19.71
N VAL A 69 19.88 24.46 -19.88
CA VAL A 69 21.08 25.04 -19.21
C VAL A 69 21.60 26.29 -19.93
N GLY A 70 22.27 27.19 -19.20
CA GLY A 70 22.87 28.41 -19.76
C GLY A 70 24.07 28.15 -20.69
N GLY A 71 24.53 29.20 -21.37
CA GLY A 71 25.63 29.14 -22.36
C GLY A 71 27.03 28.88 -21.80
N ASP A 72 27.18 28.79 -20.48
CA ASP A 72 28.47 28.53 -19.80
C ASP A 72 28.98 27.09 -20.04
N TRP A 73 28.14 26.22 -20.60
CA TRP A 73 28.45 24.81 -20.85
C TRP A 73 28.52 24.54 -22.35
N ASN A 74 29.53 23.79 -22.77
CA ASN A 74 29.57 23.23 -24.13
C ASN A 74 28.60 22.04 -24.19
N LYS A 75 27.32 22.32 -24.48
CA LYS A 75 26.24 21.32 -24.47
C LYS A 75 26.48 20.21 -25.48
N ASP A 76 26.92 20.55 -26.69
CA ASP A 76 27.09 19.62 -27.80
C ASP A 76 28.07 18.49 -27.45
N ILE A 77 29.22 18.83 -26.85
CA ILE A 77 30.20 17.81 -26.45
C ILE A 77 29.70 16.96 -25.28
N ILE A 78 28.87 17.52 -24.38
CA ILE A 78 28.32 16.80 -23.23
C ILE A 78 27.29 15.77 -23.68
N VAL A 79 26.34 16.17 -24.53
CA VAL A 79 25.33 15.27 -25.13
C VAL A 79 26.02 14.19 -25.95
N THR A 80 26.95 14.58 -26.83
CA THR A 80 27.71 13.64 -27.67
C THR A 80 28.47 12.62 -26.82
N LYS A 81 29.16 13.07 -25.76
CA LYS A 81 29.89 12.20 -24.85
C LYS A 81 28.98 11.19 -24.17
N GLN A 82 27.80 11.61 -23.72
CA GLN A 82 26.84 10.69 -23.08
C GLN A 82 26.32 9.65 -24.08
N ARG A 83 25.88 10.08 -25.28
CA ARG A 83 25.36 9.19 -26.32
C ARG A 83 26.39 8.14 -26.75
N VAL A 84 27.62 8.56 -27.06
CA VAL A 84 28.72 7.64 -27.42
C VAL A 84 29.05 6.68 -26.28
N LYS A 85 29.10 7.19 -25.04
CA LYS A 85 29.39 6.35 -23.87
C LYS A 85 28.33 5.30 -23.65
N LEU A 86 27.04 5.62 -23.76
CA LEU A 86 25.96 4.65 -23.56
C LEU A 86 25.91 3.63 -24.69
N ALA A 87 26.07 4.06 -25.94
CA ALA A 87 26.05 3.17 -27.10
C ALA A 87 27.11 2.05 -27.02
N ALA A 88 28.25 2.33 -26.42
CA ALA A 88 29.36 1.37 -26.25
C ALA A 88 29.21 0.43 -25.03
N LYS A 89 28.06 0.41 -24.33
CA LYS A 89 27.91 -0.29 -23.04
C LYS A 89 27.06 -1.54 -23.09
N TYR A 90 26.64 -2.00 -24.26
CA TYR A 90 25.82 -3.20 -24.39
C TYR A 90 26.45 -4.43 -23.70
N ASP A 91 27.69 -4.78 -24.03
CA ASP A 91 28.34 -5.97 -23.45
C ASP A 91 28.47 -5.87 -21.93
N ALA A 92 28.91 -4.70 -21.44
CA ALA A 92 29.02 -4.45 -20.00
C ALA A 92 27.66 -4.52 -19.29
N TRP A 93 26.60 -4.02 -19.93
CA TRP A 93 25.23 -4.10 -19.43
C TRP A 93 24.74 -5.55 -19.41
N ASN A 94 24.89 -6.29 -20.52
CA ASN A 94 24.41 -7.66 -20.66
C ASN A 94 25.12 -8.62 -19.67
N THR A 95 26.45 -8.50 -19.55
CA THR A 95 27.23 -9.20 -18.52
C THR A 95 26.79 -8.78 -17.11
N GLY A 96 26.57 -7.49 -16.88
CA GLY A 96 26.12 -6.96 -15.60
C GLY A 96 24.78 -7.53 -15.14
N ILE A 97 23.76 -7.57 -16.02
CA ILE A 97 22.45 -8.12 -15.67
C ILE A 97 22.53 -9.64 -15.46
N THR A 98 23.29 -10.35 -16.29
CA THR A 98 23.45 -11.80 -16.18
C THR A 98 24.10 -12.17 -14.84
N ASN A 99 25.14 -11.44 -14.44
CA ASN A 99 25.81 -11.63 -13.16
C ASN A 99 24.94 -11.21 -11.97
N ALA A 100 24.20 -10.11 -12.09
CA ALA A 100 23.31 -9.64 -11.02
C ALA A 100 22.19 -10.65 -10.73
N PHE A 101 21.64 -11.25 -11.78
CA PHE A 101 20.60 -12.27 -11.71
C PHE A 101 21.16 -13.70 -11.78
N ALA A 102 22.45 -13.94 -11.56
CA ALA A 102 22.97 -15.28 -11.32
C ALA A 102 22.51 -15.80 -9.95
N GLU A 103 22.54 -17.11 -9.74
CA GLU A 103 22.33 -17.69 -8.42
C GLU A 103 23.41 -17.17 -7.44
N GLY A 104 23.01 -16.75 -6.25
CA GLY A 104 23.88 -16.07 -5.29
C GLY A 104 24.32 -14.66 -5.72
N GLY A 105 23.82 -14.16 -6.85
CA GLY A 105 24.17 -12.85 -7.38
C GLY A 105 23.65 -11.68 -6.54
N VAL A 106 23.90 -10.47 -7.04
CA VAL A 106 23.53 -9.21 -6.38
C VAL A 106 22.03 -9.11 -6.12
N PHE A 107 21.19 -9.65 -7.01
CA PHE A 107 19.74 -9.68 -6.82
C PHE A 107 19.35 -10.48 -5.59
N GLU A 108 19.74 -11.76 -5.50
CA GLU A 108 19.37 -12.64 -4.38
C GLU A 108 19.94 -12.15 -3.06
N THR A 109 21.19 -11.66 -3.06
CA THR A 109 21.84 -11.08 -1.88
C THR A 109 21.05 -9.87 -1.37
N ASN A 110 20.62 -8.99 -2.28
CA ASN A 110 19.82 -7.83 -1.89
C ASN A 110 18.41 -8.20 -1.45
N VAL A 111 17.77 -9.22 -2.03
CA VAL A 111 16.48 -9.72 -1.52
C VAL A 111 16.62 -10.14 -0.06
N THR A 112 17.63 -10.94 0.27
CA THR A 112 17.93 -11.34 1.65
C THR A 112 18.17 -10.11 2.55
N ASN A 113 19.05 -9.20 2.12
CA ASN A 113 19.40 -8.01 2.91
C ASN A 113 18.23 -7.05 3.15
N LYS A 114 17.20 -7.09 2.29
CA LYS A 114 16.00 -6.25 2.39
C LYS A 114 14.82 -6.97 3.04
N LYS A 115 14.94 -8.25 3.38
CA LYS A 115 13.90 -9.03 4.07
C LYS A 115 13.35 -8.32 5.31
N GLU A 116 14.24 -7.76 6.12
CA GLU A 116 13.83 -7.03 7.33
C GLU A 116 13.07 -5.73 7.04
N LYS A 117 13.15 -5.18 5.82
CA LYS A 117 12.27 -4.07 5.42
C LYS A 117 10.84 -4.53 5.13
N PHE A 118 10.60 -5.82 4.95
CA PHE A 118 9.25 -6.34 4.75
C PHE A 118 8.40 -6.24 6.03
N LYS A 119 9.03 -6.11 7.20
CA LYS A 119 8.32 -5.85 8.47
C LYS A 119 7.44 -4.60 8.42
N GLU A 120 7.76 -3.65 7.55
CA GLU A 120 6.99 -2.41 7.38
C GLU A 120 5.53 -2.69 6.93
N LEU A 121 5.27 -3.88 6.35
CA LEU A 121 3.94 -4.39 6.03
C LEU A 121 3.01 -4.47 7.26
N ARG A 122 3.56 -4.50 8.49
CA ARG A 122 2.79 -4.50 9.74
C ARG A 122 1.75 -3.38 9.82
N ARG A 123 2.04 -2.20 9.22
CA ARG A 123 1.10 -1.07 9.14
C ARG A 123 -0.16 -1.39 8.35
N VAL A 124 0.00 -2.15 7.26
CA VAL A 124 -1.13 -2.58 6.41
C VAL A 124 -1.88 -3.70 7.10
N ILE A 125 -1.16 -4.71 7.61
CA ILE A 125 -1.77 -5.86 8.29
C ILE A 125 -2.51 -5.42 9.56
N GLY A 126 -1.98 -4.44 10.31
CA GLY A 126 -2.67 -3.84 11.46
C GLY A 126 -4.03 -3.24 11.10
N ALA A 127 -4.23 -2.78 9.86
CA ALA A 127 -5.50 -2.25 9.39
C ALA A 127 -6.45 -3.32 8.83
N VAL A 128 -5.96 -4.21 7.95
CA VAL A 128 -6.80 -5.15 7.18
C VAL A 128 -6.80 -6.60 7.69
N GLY A 129 -5.81 -6.96 8.49
CA GLY A 129 -5.57 -8.32 8.94
C GLY A 129 -4.76 -9.10 7.92
N HIS A 130 -4.62 -10.40 8.15
CA HIS A 130 -3.92 -11.30 7.24
C HIS A 130 -4.72 -12.58 7.06
N LYS A 131 -5.39 -12.68 5.90
CA LYS A 131 -6.36 -13.75 5.63
C LYS A 131 -5.78 -15.15 5.73
N ALA A 132 -4.52 -15.38 5.36
CA ALA A 132 -3.90 -16.70 5.48
C ALA A 132 -3.68 -17.14 6.94
N LEU A 133 -3.63 -16.17 7.87
CA LEU A 133 -3.58 -16.39 9.31
C LEU A 133 -4.98 -16.30 9.95
N GLY A 134 -6.04 -16.15 9.14
CA GLY A 134 -7.41 -16.08 9.62
C GLY A 134 -7.78 -14.78 10.34
N THR A 135 -6.92 -13.76 10.32
CA THR A 135 -7.16 -12.49 11.05
C THR A 135 -7.83 -11.45 10.17
N TRP A 136 -8.86 -10.81 10.71
CA TRP A 136 -9.53 -9.64 10.14
C TRP A 136 -9.30 -8.49 11.11
N ASN A 137 -8.94 -7.31 10.63
CA ASN A 137 -8.63 -6.17 11.50
C ASN A 137 -9.63 -5.02 11.29
N PRO A 138 -9.58 -3.98 12.14
CA PRO A 138 -10.72 -3.09 12.34
C PRO A 138 -11.24 -2.36 11.11
N VAL A 139 -10.37 -2.03 10.14
CA VAL A 139 -10.83 -1.37 8.90
C VAL A 139 -11.76 -2.28 8.11
N VAL A 140 -11.37 -3.55 7.94
CA VAL A 140 -12.17 -4.53 7.20
C VAL A 140 -13.41 -4.89 7.99
N MET A 141 -13.27 -5.11 9.30
CA MET A 141 -14.38 -5.45 10.17
C MET A 141 -15.46 -4.37 10.18
N GLY A 142 -15.10 -3.10 10.41
CA GLY A 142 -16.05 -2.01 10.47
C GLY A 142 -16.86 -1.83 9.18
N VAL A 143 -16.20 -1.92 8.01
CA VAL A 143 -16.91 -1.82 6.72
C VAL A 143 -17.82 -3.02 6.47
N LEU A 144 -17.40 -4.23 6.85
CA LEU A 144 -18.22 -5.42 6.68
C LEU A 144 -19.41 -5.49 7.66
N LEU A 145 -19.28 -4.94 8.87
CA LEU A 145 -20.40 -4.77 9.80
C LEU A 145 -21.45 -3.79 9.24
N LEU A 146 -21.02 -2.70 8.58
CA LEU A 146 -21.94 -1.79 7.88
C LEU A 146 -22.72 -2.49 6.75
N ARG A 147 -22.11 -3.49 6.12
CA ARG A 147 -22.76 -4.37 5.14
C ARG A 147 -23.71 -5.40 5.77
N GLY A 148 -23.66 -5.57 7.10
CA GLY A 148 -24.41 -6.59 7.83
C GLY A 148 -23.79 -7.98 7.76
N ASP A 149 -22.49 -8.09 7.51
CA ASP A 149 -21.80 -9.38 7.48
C ASP A 149 -21.56 -9.90 8.91
N SER A 150 -22.38 -10.86 9.34
CA SER A 150 -22.30 -11.43 10.68
C SER A 150 -21.08 -12.32 10.91
N ARG A 151 -20.33 -12.69 9.86
CA ARG A 151 -19.11 -13.49 10.02
C ARG A 151 -18.05 -12.72 10.78
N VAL A 152 -18.00 -11.40 10.62
CA VAL A 152 -17.05 -10.50 11.31
C VAL A 152 -17.09 -10.72 12.83
N LEU A 153 -18.27 -10.91 13.40
CA LEU A 153 -18.46 -11.07 14.85
C LEU A 153 -17.75 -12.31 15.42
N LYS A 154 -17.42 -13.31 14.58
CA LYS A 154 -16.68 -14.51 14.99
C LYS A 154 -15.18 -14.27 15.10
N TYR A 155 -14.68 -13.15 14.58
CA TYR A 155 -13.26 -12.83 14.50
C TYR A 155 -12.85 -11.69 15.43
N LEU A 156 -13.77 -11.16 16.25
CA LEU A 156 -13.45 -10.11 17.22
C LEU A 156 -12.37 -10.60 18.18
N ASP A 157 -11.36 -9.77 18.42
CA ASP A 157 -10.29 -10.04 19.37
C ASP A 157 -10.25 -9.01 20.50
N ALA A 158 -9.18 -8.99 21.28
CA ALA A 158 -9.02 -8.08 22.42
C ALA A 158 -8.97 -6.59 22.03
N ASN A 159 -8.70 -6.29 20.76
CA ASN A 159 -8.64 -4.93 20.23
C ASN A 159 -10.02 -4.41 19.83
N ASP A 160 -11.03 -5.28 19.83
CA ASP A 160 -12.36 -5.02 19.33
C ASP A 160 -13.40 -4.94 20.45
N SER A 161 -14.40 -4.08 20.26
CA SER A 161 -15.58 -3.98 21.08
C SER A 161 -16.80 -3.88 20.19
N PHE A 162 -17.76 -4.79 20.38
CA PHE A 162 -19.05 -4.76 19.69
C PHE A 162 -20.19 -4.77 20.70
N SER A 163 -21.20 -3.93 20.47
CA SER A 163 -22.41 -3.86 21.29
C SER A 163 -23.65 -3.71 20.42
N GLY A 164 -24.80 -4.18 20.93
CA GLY A 164 -26.08 -4.10 20.25
C GLY A 164 -26.39 -5.32 19.38
N THR A 165 -27.35 -5.18 18.47
CA THR A 165 -27.77 -6.26 17.55
C THR A 165 -27.41 -5.88 16.13
N LEU A 166 -26.60 -6.72 15.47
CA LEU A 166 -26.11 -6.44 14.13
C LEU A 166 -27.28 -6.32 13.14
N GLN A 167 -27.32 -5.17 12.47
CA GLN A 167 -28.23 -4.89 11.37
C GLN A 167 -27.45 -4.18 10.25
N ALA A 168 -27.69 -4.59 9.00
CA ALA A 168 -27.06 -3.94 7.85
C ALA A 168 -27.44 -2.45 7.76
N ALA A 169 -26.42 -1.59 7.85
CA ALA A 169 -26.51 -0.13 7.73
C ALA A 169 -26.61 0.34 6.28
N PHE A 170 -25.95 -0.39 5.36
CA PHE A 170 -25.93 -0.07 3.95
C PHE A 170 -27.02 -0.78 3.15
N ASP A 171 -27.50 -0.10 2.11
CA ASP A 171 -28.21 -0.72 1.01
C ASP A 171 -27.35 -1.84 0.38
N SER A 172 -28.01 -2.94 0.00
CA SER A 172 -27.32 -4.17 -0.43
C SER A 172 -26.59 -3.99 -1.76
N ILE A 173 -27.08 -3.14 -2.66
CA ILE A 173 -26.49 -2.83 -3.95
C ILE A 173 -25.40 -1.77 -3.76
N LYS A 174 -25.76 -0.61 -3.20
CA LYS A 174 -24.82 0.51 -3.05
C LYS A 174 -23.61 0.15 -2.20
N GLY A 175 -23.84 -0.54 -1.08
CA GLY A 175 -22.76 -0.98 -0.20
C GLY A 175 -21.76 -1.89 -0.92
N ARG A 176 -22.18 -2.71 -1.90
CA ARG A 176 -21.28 -3.64 -2.61
C ARG A 176 -20.25 -2.87 -3.42
N TYR A 177 -20.67 -1.77 -4.04
CA TYR A 177 -19.81 -0.95 -4.87
C TYR A 177 -18.84 -0.10 -4.06
N ILE A 178 -19.27 0.44 -2.91
CA ILE A 178 -18.40 1.32 -2.12
C ILE A 178 -17.45 0.59 -1.18
N THR A 179 -17.74 -0.66 -0.78
CA THR A 179 -16.92 -1.40 0.19
C THR A 179 -15.44 -1.45 -0.18
N PRO A 180 -15.03 -1.80 -1.42
CA PRO A 180 -13.61 -1.81 -1.80
C PRO A 180 -12.96 -0.42 -1.68
N SER A 181 -13.67 0.62 -2.11
CA SER A 181 -13.18 2.01 -2.06
C SER A 181 -13.04 2.51 -0.62
N MET A 182 -14.00 2.20 0.25
CA MET A 182 -13.92 2.55 1.67
C MET A 182 -12.73 1.90 2.36
N ILE A 183 -12.51 0.59 2.13
CA ILE A 183 -11.36 -0.13 2.70
C ILE A 183 -10.05 0.47 2.18
N ALA A 184 -9.92 0.70 0.87
CA ALA A 184 -8.72 1.29 0.29
C ALA A 184 -8.39 2.68 0.89
N GLN A 185 -9.41 3.55 0.98
CA GLN A 185 -9.26 4.89 1.56
C GLN A 185 -8.86 4.83 3.03
N ALA A 186 -9.50 3.96 3.81
CA ALA A 186 -9.22 3.83 5.23
C ALA A 186 -7.84 3.24 5.51
N VAL A 187 -7.41 2.23 4.74
CA VAL A 187 -6.06 1.64 4.86
C VAL A 187 -4.98 2.67 4.55
N GLN A 188 -5.15 3.44 3.47
CA GLN A 188 -4.21 4.51 3.13
C GLN A 188 -4.07 5.50 4.29
N ALA A 189 -5.20 5.93 4.86
CA ALA A 189 -5.21 6.85 5.99
C ALA A 189 -4.51 6.27 7.22
N VAL A 190 -4.80 5.03 7.59
CA VAL A 190 -4.16 4.34 8.73
C VAL A 190 -2.65 4.24 8.56
N VAL A 191 -2.19 3.82 7.38
CA VAL A 191 -0.75 3.64 7.10
C VAL A 191 -0.02 4.98 7.16
N ILE A 192 -0.56 6.02 6.52
CA ILE A 192 0.07 7.35 6.51
C ILE A 192 0.03 7.97 7.91
N ALA A 193 -1.09 7.85 8.63
CA ALA A 193 -1.20 8.33 10.00
C ALA A 193 -0.14 7.67 10.90
N LYS A 194 0.06 6.35 10.77
CA LYS A 194 1.08 5.66 11.59
C LYS A 194 2.50 6.09 11.21
N TYR A 195 2.80 6.33 9.94
CA TYR A 195 4.08 6.90 9.54
C TYR A 195 4.31 8.31 10.08
N ALA A 196 3.27 9.16 10.05
CA ALA A 196 3.35 10.50 10.59
C ALA A 196 3.59 10.48 12.10
N ASP A 197 2.91 9.59 12.83
CA ASP A 197 3.11 9.36 14.25
C ASP A 197 4.54 8.92 14.61
N GLU A 198 5.07 7.90 13.92
CA GLU A 198 6.45 7.43 14.10
C GLU A 198 7.49 8.52 13.79
N GLY A 199 7.12 9.51 12.97
CA GLY A 199 7.93 10.70 12.67
C GLY A 199 7.71 11.89 13.61
N ASN A 200 6.87 11.76 14.64
CA ASN A 200 6.43 12.85 15.54
C ASN A 200 5.72 14.02 14.80
N LEU A 201 5.03 13.72 13.70
CA LEU A 201 4.30 14.68 12.86
C LEU A 201 2.80 14.66 13.15
N THR A 202 2.42 14.89 14.42
CA THR A 202 1.03 14.73 14.90
C THR A 202 0.02 15.60 14.16
N THR A 203 0.37 16.84 13.80
CA THR A 203 -0.51 17.70 12.98
C THR A 203 -0.78 17.09 11.60
N ILE A 204 0.22 16.48 10.98
CA ILE A 204 0.05 15.82 9.67
C ILE A 204 -0.81 14.57 9.82
N ARG A 205 -0.56 13.77 10.86
CA ARG A 205 -1.37 12.59 11.21
C ARG A 205 -2.85 12.95 11.34
N ASP A 206 -3.16 13.98 12.12
CA ASP A 206 -4.55 14.36 12.41
C ASP A 206 -5.25 14.93 11.16
N ASN A 207 -4.52 15.68 10.33
CA ASN A 207 -5.01 16.16 9.02
C ASN A 207 -5.31 15.00 8.06
N VAL A 208 -4.47 13.97 8.02
CA VAL A 208 -4.69 12.78 7.19
C VAL A 208 -5.98 12.06 7.60
N LEU A 209 -6.21 11.87 8.90
CA LEU A 209 -7.41 11.24 9.42
C LEU A 209 -8.67 12.07 9.14
N SER A 210 -8.61 13.39 9.36
CA SER A 210 -9.72 14.32 9.08
C SER A 210 -10.13 14.31 7.60
N ASN A 211 -9.14 14.38 6.70
CA ASN A 211 -9.39 14.33 5.26
C ASN A 211 -10.00 12.98 4.84
N ALA A 212 -9.49 11.88 5.38
CA ALA A 212 -10.03 10.56 5.11
C ALA A 212 -11.47 10.40 5.61
N ASN A 213 -11.78 10.91 6.81
CA ASN A 213 -13.13 10.86 7.37
C ASN A 213 -14.15 11.64 6.54
N THR A 214 -13.73 12.76 5.93
CA THR A 214 -14.60 13.51 5.00
C THR A 214 -15.02 12.64 3.82
N ILE A 215 -14.05 11.99 3.17
CA ILE A 215 -14.32 11.09 2.02
C ILE A 215 -15.14 9.87 2.44
N LEU A 216 -14.81 9.26 3.60
CA LEU A 216 -15.53 8.10 4.12
C LEU A 216 -16.98 8.45 4.49
N ALA A 217 -17.23 9.63 5.05
CA ALA A 217 -18.56 10.11 5.36
C ALA A 217 -19.42 10.27 4.10
N ASP A 218 -18.84 10.77 3.00
CA ASP A 218 -19.54 10.87 1.71
C ASP A 218 -19.94 9.49 1.17
N MET A 219 -19.02 8.50 1.24
CA MET A 219 -19.30 7.13 0.84
C MET A 219 -20.40 6.49 1.72
N VAL A 220 -20.33 6.69 3.04
CA VAL A 220 -21.36 6.21 3.99
C VAL A 220 -22.71 6.83 3.67
N ASN A 221 -22.76 8.15 3.45
CA ASN A 221 -23.99 8.87 3.14
C ASN A 221 -24.62 8.43 1.83
N PHE A 222 -23.81 8.08 0.84
CA PHE A 222 -24.28 7.53 -0.43
C PHE A 222 -25.00 6.17 -0.24
N ALA A 223 -24.44 5.27 0.57
CA ALA A 223 -24.92 3.90 0.69
C ALA A 223 -25.85 3.60 1.88
N LYS A 224 -25.98 4.49 2.86
CA LYS A 224 -26.83 4.25 4.03
C LYS A 224 -28.29 4.01 3.66
N LYS A 225 -28.97 3.18 4.45
CA LYS A 225 -30.43 3.03 4.39
C LYS A 225 -31.11 4.25 5.00
N SER A 226 -32.30 4.58 4.47
CA SER A 226 -33.18 5.59 5.08
C SER A 226 -33.61 5.17 6.49
N GLY A 227 -33.87 6.15 7.36
CA GLY A 227 -34.28 5.88 8.75
C GLY A 227 -33.13 5.60 9.72
N TYR A 228 -31.87 5.73 9.25
CA TYR A 228 -30.68 5.49 10.04
C TYR A 228 -29.64 6.60 9.88
N THR A 229 -28.96 6.88 10.99
CA THR A 229 -27.68 7.59 11.01
C THR A 229 -26.58 6.55 11.09
N VAL A 230 -25.58 6.68 10.22
CA VAL A 230 -24.47 5.75 10.10
C VAL A 230 -23.17 6.52 10.21
N VAL A 231 -22.24 6.05 11.05
CA VAL A 231 -20.90 6.61 11.16
C VAL A 231 -19.88 5.53 10.85
N TYR A 232 -18.88 5.89 10.06
CA TYR A 232 -17.62 5.17 9.92
C TYR A 232 -16.51 6.20 10.03
N GLU A 233 -15.71 6.11 11.10
CA GLU A 233 -14.74 7.14 11.46
C GLU A 233 -13.41 6.52 11.88
N LEU A 234 -12.33 7.16 11.45
CA LEU A 234 -10.97 6.89 11.89
C LEU A 234 -10.55 7.98 12.87
N SER A 235 -10.05 7.61 14.05
CA SER A 235 -9.52 8.57 15.01
C SER A 235 -8.19 8.08 15.55
N TRP A 236 -7.33 8.98 16.02
CA TRP A 236 -6.17 8.56 16.78
C TRP A 236 -6.60 8.12 18.19
N ASN A 237 -5.93 7.10 18.74
CA ASN A 237 -6.11 6.67 20.12
C ASN A 237 -4.75 6.76 20.82
N ASP A 238 -4.57 7.82 21.61
CA ASP A 238 -3.30 8.09 22.31
C ASP A 238 -2.94 7.03 23.36
N THR A 239 -3.90 6.26 23.88
CA THR A 239 -3.62 5.22 24.88
C THR A 239 -2.89 4.03 24.28
N VAL A 240 -3.25 3.65 23.05
CA VAL A 240 -2.64 2.51 22.33
C VAL A 240 -1.68 2.96 21.22
N GLU A 241 -1.53 4.27 21.03
CA GLU A 241 -0.71 4.90 19.98
C GLU A 241 -0.98 4.34 18.58
N ASN A 242 -2.26 4.13 18.25
CA ASN A 242 -2.69 3.60 16.95
C ASN A 242 -4.00 4.24 16.50
N VAL A 243 -4.34 4.02 15.23
CA VAL A 243 -5.63 4.46 14.68
C VAL A 243 -6.74 3.54 15.17
N LYS A 244 -7.79 4.14 15.72
CA LYS A 244 -9.05 3.50 16.07
C LYS A 244 -10.05 3.65 14.94
N VAL A 245 -10.75 2.56 14.64
CA VAL A 245 -11.92 2.54 13.76
C VAL A 245 -13.16 2.53 14.63
N LYS A 246 -14.12 3.39 14.31
CA LYS A 246 -15.47 3.37 14.88
C LYS A 246 -16.48 3.18 13.76
N ALA A 247 -17.36 2.21 13.92
CA ALA A 247 -18.52 2.04 13.06
C ALA A 247 -19.78 1.96 13.93
N GLU A 248 -20.82 2.74 13.63
CA GLU A 248 -22.04 2.71 14.42
C GLU A 248 -23.29 2.94 13.57
N LEU A 249 -24.39 2.35 14.02
CA LEU A 249 -25.71 2.48 13.44
C LEU A 249 -26.68 2.98 14.51
N THR A 250 -27.36 4.08 14.23
CA THR A 250 -28.36 4.69 15.11
C THR A 250 -29.68 4.84 14.39
N SER A 251 -30.78 4.44 15.02
CA SER A 251 -32.14 4.67 14.50
C SER A 251 -32.48 6.15 14.55
N THR A 252 -33.10 6.69 13.49
CA THR A 252 -33.60 8.08 13.48
C THR A 252 -35.03 8.21 14.00
N ALA A 253 -35.66 7.09 14.39
CA ALA A 253 -36.95 7.07 15.06
C ALA A 253 -36.84 7.43 16.54
#